data_AF-A0A957X1M8-F1
#
_entry.id   AF-A0A957X1M8-F1
#
_cell.length_a   1.000
_cell.length_b   1.000
_cell.length_c   1.000
_cell.angle_alpha   90.00
_cell.angle_beta   90.00
_cell.angle_gamma   90.00
#
_symmetry.space_group_name_H-M   'P 1'
#
loop_
_entity.id
_entity.type
_entity.pdbx_description
1 polymer ?
#
loop_
_entity_poly.entity_id
_entity_poly.type
_entity_poly.pdbx_seq_one_letter_code
_entity_poly.pdbx_strand_id
1 'polypeptide(L)' 'MKITGVRTQLYQFEMTRHLGDANSPRGWKQGGHLAVWIETDEGISGVTLSSGSARRHIHAFVEQMLVGADP' A
#
# COMPACT_ATOMS: atom_id res chain seq x y z
N MET A 1 19.32 1.62 12.23
CA MET A 1 18.03 1.31 11.58
C MET A 1 18.21 1.39 10.07
N LYS A 2 17.95 0.30 9.36
CA LYS A 2 18.02 0.22 7.89
C LYS A 2 16.81 -0.51 7.34
N ILE A 3 16.33 -0.08 6.18
CA ILE A 3 15.26 -0.79 5.45
C ILE A 3 15.78 -2.17 5.00
N THR A 4 15.02 -3.22 5.28
CA THR A 4 15.32 -4.60 4.85
C THR A 4 14.41 -5.08 3.72
N GLY A 5 13.26 -4.43 3.51
CA GLY A 5 12.38 -4.74 2.40
C GLY A 5 10.98 -4.15 2.53
N VAL A 6 10.07 -4.69 1.73
CA VAL A 6 8.66 -4.29 1.71
C VAL A 6 7.74 -5.50 1.66
N ARG A 7 6.66 -5.44 2.45
CA ARG A 7 5.56 -6.39 2.40
C ARG A 7 4.31 -5.65 1.96
N THR A 8 3.47 -6.28 1.13
CA THR A 8 2.22 -5.68 0.65
C THR A 8 1.08 -6.66 0.72
N GLN A 9 -0.10 -6.21 1.12
CA GLN A 9 -1.32 -7.00 1.14
C GLN A 9 -2.44 -6.24 0.44
N LEU A 10 -3.00 -6.82 -0.62
CA LEU A 10 -4.24 -6.31 -1.21
C LEU A 10 -5.40 -6.71 -0.29
N TYR A 11 -6.29 -5.77 -0.02
CA TYR A 11 -7.52 -6.05 0.72
C TYR A 11 -8.70 -5.33 0.10
N GLN A 12 -9.87 -5.94 0.27
CA GLN A 12 -11.17 -5.43 -0.15
C GLN A 12 -12.07 -5.34 1.06
N PHE A 13 -12.97 -4.36 1.06
CA PHE A 13 -13.93 -4.14 2.14
C PHE A 13 -15.24 -3.56 1.59
N GLU A 14 -16.34 -3.82 2.30
CA GLU A 14 -17.62 -3.20 2.02
C GLU A 14 -17.72 -1.84 2.74
N MET A 15 -18.22 -0.84 2.03
CA MET A 15 -18.44 0.51 2.55
C MET A 15 -19.86 0.65 3.10
N THR A 16 -20.01 1.47 4.14
CA THR A 16 -21.31 1.74 4.78
C THR A 16 -22.26 2.54 3.88
N ARG A 17 -21.74 3.17 2.82
CA ARG A 17 -22.50 3.92 1.81
C ARG A 17 -21.84 3.82 0.44
N HIS A 18 -22.57 4.17 -0.61
CA HIS A 18 -21.98 4.32 -1.95
C HIS A 18 -21.06 5.55 -1.99
N LEU A 19 -19.83 5.38 -2.51
CA LEU A 19 -18.91 6.47 -2.83
C LEU A 19 -18.76 6.58 -4.35
N GLY A 20 -18.90 7.78 -4.89
CA GLY A 20 -18.80 8.07 -6.33
C GLY A 20 -18.53 9.54 -6.58
N ASP A 21 -18.28 9.86 -7.85
CA ASP A 21 -18.08 11.21 -8.36
C ASP A 21 -18.99 11.46 -9.57
N ALA A 22 -18.82 12.59 -10.27
CA ALA A 22 -19.60 12.91 -11.47
C ALA A 22 -19.43 11.88 -12.61
N ASN A 23 -18.31 11.16 -12.65
CA ASN A 23 -18.02 10.13 -13.66
C ASN A 23 -18.61 8.76 -13.29
N SER A 24 -18.89 8.54 -11.99
CA SER A 24 -19.48 7.33 -11.45
C SER A 24 -20.67 7.65 -10.53
N PRO A 25 -21.81 8.15 -11.07
CA PRO A 25 -22.92 8.67 -10.26
C PRO A 25 -23.66 7.62 -9.45
N ARG A 26 -23.62 6.34 -9.85
CA ARG A 26 -24.13 5.23 -9.00
C ARG A 26 -23.22 4.91 -7.82
N GLY A 27 -21.96 5.34 -7.88
CA GLY A 27 -20.94 5.02 -6.90
C GLY A 27 -20.67 3.52 -6.77
N TRP A 28 -19.79 3.21 -5.84
CA TRP A 28 -19.31 1.87 -5.55
C TRP A 28 -19.63 1.58 -4.08
N LYS A 29 -19.99 0.34 -3.75
CA LYS A 29 -20.17 -0.12 -2.35
C LYS A 29 -18.99 -0.94 -1.84
N GLN A 30 -18.08 -1.33 -2.73
CA GLN A 30 -16.86 -2.07 -2.42
C GLN A 30 -15.66 -1.15 -2.61
N GLY A 31 -14.77 -1.13 -1.63
CA GLY A 31 -13.49 -0.43 -1.68
C GLY A 31 -12.34 -1.44 -1.69
N GLY A 32 -11.18 -1.03 -2.21
CA GLY A 32 -9.98 -1.86 -2.22
C GLY A 32 -8.73 -1.01 -2.17
N HIS A 33 -7.78 -1.44 -1.34
CA HIS A 33 -6.49 -0.77 -1.18
C HIS A 33 -5.36 -1.79 -1.03
N LEU A 34 -4.13 -1.30 -1.15
CA LEU A 34 -2.91 -2.04 -0.86
C LEU A 34 -2.35 -1.53 0.47
N ALA A 35 -2.34 -2.38 1.50
CA ALA A 35 -1.56 -2.11 2.69
C ALA A 35 -0.08 -2.38 2.40
N VAL A 36 0.79 -1.47 2.81
CA VAL A 36 2.23 -1.51 2.53
C VAL A 36 2.98 -1.37 3.84
N TRP A 37 3.92 -2.28 4.08
CA TRP A 37 4.83 -2.25 5.22
C TRP A 37 6.27 -2.13 4.75
N ILE A 38 7.00 -1.16 5.28
CA ILE A 38 8.46 -1.08 5.14
C ILE A 38 9.06 -1.69 6.40
N GLU A 39 9.87 -2.71 6.22
CA GLU A 39 10.47 -3.48 7.31
C GLU A 39 11.90 -2.98 7.56
N THR A 40 12.34 -2.98 8.82
CA THR A 40 13.70 -2.57 9.21
C THR A 40 14.48 -3.70 9.88
N ASP A 41 15.80 -3.54 9.98
CA ASP A 41 16.71 -4.48 10.65
C ASP A 41 16.57 -4.50 12.19
N GLU A 42 15.88 -3.51 12.75
CA GLU A 42 15.57 -3.43 14.20
C GLU A 42 14.19 -4.03 14.54
N GLY A 43 13.49 -4.62 13.57
CA GLY A 43 12.16 -5.22 13.78
C GLY A 43 11.03 -4.21 13.91
N ILE A 44 11.27 -2.95 13.50
CA ILE A 44 10.25 -1.89 13.42
C ILE A 44 9.68 -1.86 12.00
N SER A 45 8.35 -1.81 11.88
CA SER A 45 7.68 -1.69 10.58
C SER A 45 6.90 -0.38 10.47
N GLY A 46 7.16 0.41 9.43
CA GLY A 46 6.28 1.51 9.03
C GLY A 46 5.11 0.99 8.19
N VAL A 47 3.91 1.55 8.34
CA VAL A 47 2.72 1.12 7.58
C VAL A 47 2.00 2.29 6.91
N THR A 48 1.54 2.08 5.68
CA THR A 48 0.71 3.03 4.93
C THR A 48 -0.24 2.33 3.95
N LEU A 49 -1.10 3.11 3.29
CA LEU A 49 -2.03 2.65 2.26
C LEU A 49 -1.62 3.16 0.89
N SER A 50 -1.85 2.35 -0.14
CA SER A 50 -1.64 2.70 -1.54
C SER A 50 -2.73 2.11 -2.45
N SER A 51 -2.64 2.38 -3.75
CA SER A 51 -3.43 1.72 -4.78
C SER A 51 -2.84 0.34 -5.11
N GLY A 52 -3.71 -0.65 -5.36
CA GLY A 52 -3.28 -1.98 -5.84
C GLY A 52 -2.44 -1.91 -7.13
N SER A 53 -2.69 -0.92 -7.99
CA SER A 53 -1.93 -0.69 -9.23
C SER A 53 -0.46 -0.33 -8.99
N ALA A 54 -0.13 0.25 -7.84
CA ALA A 54 1.23 0.68 -7.52
C ALA A 54 2.12 -0.46 -7.01
N ARG A 55 1.56 -1.66 -6.75
CA ARG A 55 2.28 -2.77 -6.09
C ARG A 55 3.64 -3.07 -6.73
N ARG A 56 3.70 -3.25 -8.05
CA ARG A 56 4.97 -3.58 -8.73
C ARG A 56 6.00 -2.47 -8.63
N HIS A 57 5.57 -1.21 -8.77
CA HIS A 57 6.47 -0.07 -8.64
C HIS A 57 7.02 0.08 -7.23
N ILE A 58 6.21 -0.16 -6.21
CA ILE A 58 6.63 -0.12 -4.80
C ILE A 58 7.70 -1.18 -4.53
N HIS A 59 7.46 -2.43 -4.94
CA HIS A 59 8.44 -3.51 -4.77
C HIS A 59 9.75 -3.19 -5.48
N ALA A 60 9.69 -2.78 -6.76
CA ALA A 60 10.88 -2.43 -7.52
C ALA A 60 11.66 -1.27 -6.88
N PHE A 61 10.99 -0.21 -6.43
CA PHE A 61 11.65 0.93 -5.81
C PHE A 61 12.33 0.55 -4.50
N VAL A 62 11.66 -0.20 -3.63
CA VAL A 62 12.23 -0.59 -2.34
C VAL A 62 13.42 -1.54 -2.56
N GLU A 63 13.23 -2.61 -3.33
CA GLU A 63 14.24 -3.65 -3.54
C GLU A 63 15.48 -3.12 -4.26
N GLN A 64 15.33 -2.17 -5.18
CA GLN A 64 16.44 -1.69 -6.01
C GLN A 64 17.09 -0.42 -5.49
N MET A 65 16.40 0.38 -4.65
CA MET A 65 16.91 1.70 -4.24
C MET A 65 16.93 1.95 -2.74
N LEU A 66 16.05 1.30 -1.95
CA LEU A 66 15.89 1.65 -0.54
C LEU A 66 16.47 0.61 0.44
N VAL A 67 16.63 -0.66 0.05
CA VAL A 67 17.25 -1.67 0.92
C VAL A 67 18.64 -1.20 1.36
N GLY A 68 18.86 -1.20 2.68
CA GLY A 68 20.09 -0.74 3.33
C GLY A 68 20.16 0.75 3.64
N ALA A 69 19.22 1.56 3.16
CA ALA A 69 19.10 2.98 3.47
C ALA A 69 18.46 3.21 4.85
N ASP A 70 18.67 4.40 5.41
CA ASP A 70 17.98 4.88 6.61
C ASP A 70 16.48 5.11 6.29
N PRO A 71 15.53 4.60 7.10
CA PRO A 71 14.09 4.63 6.81
C PRO A 71 13.41 6.00 6.77
#